data_AF-A0A6N8DPU0-F1
#
_entry.id   AF-A0A6N8DPU0-F1
#
_cell.length_a   1.000
_cell.length_b   1.000
_cell.length_c   1.000
_cell.angle_alpha   90.00
_cell.angle_beta   90.00
_cell.angle_gamma   90.00
#
_symmetry.space_group_name_H-M   'P 1'
#
loop_
_entity.id
_entity.type
_entity.pdbx_description
1 polymer ?
#
loop_
_entity_poly.entity_id
_entity_poly.type
_entity_poly.pdbx_seq_one_letter_code
_entity_poly.pdbx_strand_id
1 'polypeptide(L)'
;MSPRVAARRLRAQPQMQAETDTRSFFDKLFGSSGDKPKEKGPQLAYASPDGGSALKMSSGLFSAARPSEGVAVYNIAAHTVTLPSGKQLEAHSGLGPYFDNPGGVHLRMKGATPPATYKLSLRESLFHGVQALRLTPLDSNVHGRNGLLAHTFMLGPRGDSNGCVSFRNYRDFLEAYRNGEISHLKVVSGG
;
A
#
# COMPACT_ATOMS: atom_id res chain seq x y z
N MET A 1 -6.02 -22.67 -68.69
CA MET A 1 -7.26 -21.91 -68.94
C MET A 1 -7.50 -20.94 -67.77
N SER A 2 -8.16 -19.81 -68.03
CA SER A 2 -8.91 -18.98 -67.06
C SER A 2 -10.42 -19.16 -67.37
N PRO A 3 -11.43 -18.57 -66.67
CA PRO A 3 -11.45 -17.51 -65.65
C PRO A 3 -12.25 -17.98 -64.38
N ARG A 4 -13.12 -17.26 -63.61
CA ARG A 4 -13.73 -15.91 -63.69
C ARG A 4 -14.26 -15.36 -62.34
N VAL A 5 -13.67 -14.26 -61.89
CA VAL A 5 -14.26 -13.06 -61.21
C VAL A 5 -15.56 -13.18 -60.37
N ALA A 6 -15.47 -12.79 -59.08
CA ALA A 6 -16.42 -11.90 -58.38
C ALA A 6 -15.77 -11.37 -57.06
N ALA A 7 -15.79 -10.12 -56.56
CA ALA A 7 -16.29 -8.78 -56.97
C ALA A 7 -17.30 -8.13 -55.99
N ARG A 8 -16.73 -7.43 -54.97
CA ARG A 8 -17.18 -6.12 -54.43
C ARG A 8 -18.58 -5.99 -53.79
N ARG A 9 -18.61 -5.52 -52.53
CA ARG A 9 -19.44 -4.37 -52.08
C ARG A 9 -18.95 -3.78 -50.74
N LEU A 10 -18.50 -2.52 -50.79
CA LEU A 10 -18.40 -1.64 -49.63
C LEU A 10 -19.80 -1.08 -49.31
N ARG A 11 -20.08 -0.75 -48.05
CA ARG A 11 -21.33 -0.07 -47.63
C ARG A 11 -20.98 1.25 -46.92
N ALA A 12 -21.69 2.32 -47.29
CA ALA A 12 -21.44 3.67 -46.78
C ALA A 12 -22.25 3.98 -45.49
N GLN A 13 -21.90 5.10 -44.86
CA GLN A 13 -22.54 5.68 -43.67
C GLN A 13 -23.92 6.30 -43.99
N PRO A 14 -24.64 6.76 -42.96
CA PRO A 14 -24.82 8.21 -42.82
C PRO A 14 -24.45 8.76 -41.43
N GLN A 15 -24.33 10.09 -41.33
CA GLN A 15 -24.12 10.84 -40.08
C GLN A 15 -25.44 11.45 -39.57
N MET A 16 -25.45 11.93 -38.31
CA MET A 16 -26.41 12.92 -37.81
C MET A 16 -25.73 13.82 -36.75
N GLN A 17 -26.24 15.04 -36.56
CA GLN A 17 -25.61 16.14 -35.80
C GLN A 17 -25.86 16.03 -34.27
N ALA A 18 -25.05 16.67 -33.40
CA ALA A 18 -25.27 17.97 -32.72
C ALA A 18 -26.68 18.14 -32.06
N GLU A 19 -26.89 18.83 -30.95
CA GLU A 19 -26.28 20.09 -30.48
C GLU A 19 -26.06 20.18 -28.95
N THR A 20 -25.80 21.39 -28.43
CA THR A 20 -25.41 21.71 -27.05
C THR A 20 -26.58 22.07 -26.13
N ASP A 21 -26.52 21.67 -24.86
CA ASP A 21 -26.91 22.55 -23.74
C ASP A 21 -25.89 22.48 -22.60
N THR A 22 -25.21 23.60 -22.36
CA THR A 22 -24.36 23.86 -21.18
C THR A 22 -24.71 25.21 -20.54
N ARG A 23 -25.88 25.78 -20.85
CA ARG A 23 -26.27 27.16 -20.51
C ARG A 23 -27.34 27.28 -19.43
N SER A 24 -27.82 26.17 -18.85
CA SER A 24 -28.85 26.16 -17.79
C SER A 24 -28.31 25.94 -16.35
N PHE A 25 -27.01 25.72 -16.17
CA PHE A 25 -26.44 25.30 -14.87
C PHE A 25 -25.77 26.42 -14.04
N PHE A 26 -25.33 27.53 -14.65
CA PHE A 26 -24.60 28.59 -13.93
C PHE A 26 -25.51 29.60 -13.21
N ASP A 27 -26.78 29.73 -13.60
CA ASP A 27 -27.78 30.64 -12.99
C ASP A 27 -28.22 30.25 -11.56
N LYS A 28 -27.68 29.17 -10.98
CA LYS A 28 -27.99 28.72 -9.61
C LYS A 28 -26.89 29.00 -8.58
N LEU A 29 -25.88 29.80 -8.92
CA LEU A 29 -24.77 30.14 -8.02
C LEU A 29 -24.71 31.63 -7.59
N PHE A 30 -25.41 32.54 -8.27
CA PHE A 30 -25.34 33.99 -7.97
C PHE A 30 -26.71 34.67 -8.02
N GLY A 31 -27.23 35.06 -6.85
CA GLY A 31 -28.51 35.77 -6.67
C GLY A 31 -29.55 34.91 -5.92
N SER A 32 -30.35 35.43 -4.98
CA SER A 32 -30.39 36.81 -4.45
C SER A 32 -30.78 36.81 -2.96
N SER A 33 -30.41 37.89 -2.28
CA SER A 33 -30.66 38.17 -0.85
C SER A 33 -32.14 38.12 -0.46
N GLY A 34 -32.44 37.60 0.73
CA GLY A 34 -33.77 37.63 1.34
C GLY A 34 -33.69 37.46 2.87
N ASP A 35 -34.03 38.51 3.60
CA ASP A 35 -33.77 38.66 5.05
C ASP A 35 -35.02 38.41 5.91
N LYS A 36 -34.90 37.63 7.00
CA LYS A 36 -35.31 38.00 8.37
C LYS A 36 -35.09 36.90 9.43
N PRO A 37 -34.84 37.27 10.71
CA PRO A 37 -34.47 36.33 11.76
C PRO A 37 -35.67 35.73 12.53
N LYS A 38 -35.42 34.62 13.23
CA LYS A 38 -36.22 34.20 14.39
C LYS A 38 -35.32 33.62 15.48
N GLU A 39 -35.31 34.29 16.62
CA GLU A 39 -34.62 33.83 17.82
C GLU A 39 -35.26 32.57 18.39
N LYS A 40 -34.44 31.68 18.94
CA LYS A 40 -34.82 30.70 19.96
C LYS A 40 -33.77 30.74 21.06
N GLY A 41 -34.21 30.85 22.31
CA GLY A 41 -33.35 31.12 23.45
C GLY A 41 -32.30 30.02 23.73
N PRO A 42 -31.27 30.33 24.54
CA PRO A 42 -30.17 29.42 24.82
C PRO A 42 -30.69 28.13 25.50
N GLN A 43 -30.42 26.99 24.88
CA GLN A 43 -30.67 25.69 25.48
C GLN A 43 -29.59 25.41 26.54
N LEU A 44 -30.02 25.08 27.76
CA LEU A 44 -29.14 24.80 28.89
C LEU A 44 -28.46 23.43 28.71
N ALA A 45 -27.27 23.43 28.11
CA ALA A 45 -26.41 22.25 28.02
C ALA A 45 -25.72 21.99 29.37
N TYR A 46 -26.32 21.12 30.20
CA TYR A 46 -25.70 20.68 31.45
C TYR A 46 -24.57 19.68 31.16
N ALA A 47 -23.32 20.14 31.22
CA ALA A 47 -22.12 19.32 31.11
C ALA A 47 -20.92 19.97 31.82
N SER A 48 -20.89 19.88 33.15
CA SER A 48 -19.68 20.21 33.91
C SER A 48 -18.69 19.05 33.89
N PRO A 49 -17.43 19.32 33.51
CA PRO A 49 -16.29 18.81 34.26
C PRO A 49 -15.48 19.98 34.82
N ASP A 50 -15.21 19.95 36.13
CA ASP A 50 -14.22 20.84 36.73
C ASP A 50 -12.81 20.45 36.24
N GLY A 51 -11.91 21.41 35.97
CA GLY A 51 -10.64 21.07 35.27
C GLY A 51 -9.73 22.20 34.77
N GLY A 52 -10.19 23.45 34.71
CA GLY A 52 -9.32 24.65 34.65
C GLY A 52 -8.65 25.07 33.33
N SER A 53 -8.04 26.26 33.39
CA SER A 53 -7.09 26.87 32.42
C SER A 53 -7.54 27.17 30.98
N ALA A 54 -8.33 28.24 30.81
CA ALA A 54 -8.58 28.85 29.50
C ALA A 54 -7.47 29.87 29.09
N LEU A 55 -6.32 29.40 28.57
CA LEU A 55 -5.29 30.26 27.97
C LEU A 55 -4.50 29.62 26.81
N LYS A 56 -5.04 29.66 25.58
CA LYS A 56 -4.30 30.16 24.39
C LYS A 56 -5.16 30.25 23.12
N MET A 57 -5.04 31.39 22.42
CA MET A 57 -5.46 31.53 21.04
C MET A 57 -4.37 31.00 20.09
N SER A 58 -4.78 30.36 18.99
CA SER A 58 -4.08 30.25 17.69
C SER A 58 -2.53 30.19 17.66
N SER A 59 -1.96 28.99 17.46
CA SER A 59 -0.64 28.82 16.83
C SER A 59 -0.44 27.39 16.31
N GLY A 60 -0.09 27.23 15.02
CA GLY A 60 -0.13 25.94 14.31
C GLY A 60 -1.53 25.70 13.73
N LEU A 61 -1.81 25.94 12.44
CA LEU A 61 -1.24 25.26 11.26
C LEU A 61 -1.27 23.74 11.40
N PHE A 62 -1.73 23.08 10.33
CA PHE A 62 -1.75 21.63 10.21
C PHE A 62 -0.36 21.05 10.53
N SER A 63 -0.19 20.54 11.75
CA SER A 63 0.69 19.40 11.97
C SER A 63 0.12 18.28 11.12
N ALA A 64 0.60 18.19 9.87
CA ALA A 64 0.32 17.06 9.00
C ALA A 64 0.73 15.82 9.78
N ALA A 65 -0.26 15.11 10.32
CA ALA A 65 -0.03 14.00 11.22
C ALA A 65 0.84 13.01 10.46
N ARG A 66 2.09 12.84 10.92
CA ARG A 66 3.03 11.93 10.26
C ARG A 66 2.30 10.60 10.11
N PRO A 67 2.14 10.06 8.88
CA PRO A 67 1.40 8.82 8.67
C PRO A 67 1.88 7.79 9.68
N SER A 68 0.94 7.27 10.47
CA SER A 68 1.26 6.45 11.64
C SER A 68 2.06 5.24 11.18
N GLU A 69 3.36 5.24 11.48
CA GLU A 69 4.38 4.39 10.83
C GLU A 69 3.99 2.90 10.88
N GLY A 70 3.37 2.43 9.79
CA GLY A 70 2.62 1.18 9.82
C GLY A 70 3.48 -0.06 9.79
N VAL A 71 2.90 -1.14 10.30
CA VAL A 71 3.53 -2.45 10.40
C VAL A 71 2.79 -3.42 9.47
N ALA A 72 3.43 -3.85 8.39
CA ALA A 72 3.00 -5.02 7.66
C ALA A 72 3.32 -6.29 8.47
N VAL A 73 2.50 -7.34 8.34
CA VAL A 73 2.74 -8.64 9.00
C VAL A 73 2.99 -9.70 7.94
N TYR A 74 4.20 -10.29 7.93
CA TYR A 74 4.52 -11.47 7.12
C TYR A 74 4.31 -12.73 7.96
N ASN A 75 3.38 -13.59 7.54
CA ASN A 75 3.22 -14.94 8.08
C ASN A 75 3.90 -15.93 7.13
N ILE A 76 4.96 -16.60 7.61
CA ILE A 76 5.76 -17.54 6.82
C ILE A 76 4.92 -18.74 6.37
N ALA A 77 4.22 -19.41 7.29
CA ALA A 77 3.42 -20.60 7.00
C ALA A 77 2.16 -20.31 6.16
N ALA A 78 1.65 -19.08 6.16
CA ALA A 78 0.56 -18.64 5.28
C ALA A 78 1.03 -17.96 3.98
N HIS A 79 2.35 -17.87 3.77
CA HIS A 79 2.99 -17.34 2.55
C HIS A 79 2.49 -15.93 2.15
N THR A 80 2.11 -15.13 3.14
CA THR A 80 1.30 -13.91 2.94
C THR A 80 1.79 -12.76 3.80
N VAL A 81 1.90 -11.57 3.19
CA VAL A 81 2.07 -10.29 3.88
C VAL A 81 0.74 -9.53 3.90
N THR A 82 0.24 -9.22 5.09
CA THR A 82 -0.91 -8.35 5.29
C THR A 82 -0.45 -6.93 5.59
N LEU A 83 -0.91 -5.97 4.80
CA LEU A 83 -0.68 -4.53 5.00
C LEU A 83 -1.66 -3.93 6.03
N PRO A 84 -1.38 -2.75 6.61
CA PRO A 84 -2.31 -2.04 7.49
C PRO A 84 -3.67 -1.74 6.87
N SER A 85 -3.75 -1.56 5.53
CA SER A 85 -4.99 -1.47 4.77
C SER A 85 -5.83 -2.77 4.72
N GLY A 86 -5.35 -3.88 5.30
CA GLY A 86 -5.96 -5.21 5.19
C GLY A 86 -5.67 -5.92 3.85
N LYS A 87 -4.97 -5.26 2.91
CA LYS A 87 -4.55 -5.85 1.65
C LYS A 87 -3.52 -6.96 1.90
N GLN A 88 -3.74 -8.12 1.27
CA GLN A 88 -2.86 -9.29 1.36
C GLN A 88 -2.00 -9.42 0.09
N LEU A 89 -0.74 -9.82 0.24
CA LEU A 89 0.26 -9.99 -0.83
C LEU A 89 0.96 -11.34 -0.68
N GLU A 90 1.04 -12.11 -1.77
CA GLU A 90 1.80 -13.37 -1.84
C GLU A 90 3.31 -13.11 -1.68
N ALA A 91 3.93 -13.78 -0.69
CA ALA A 91 5.35 -13.64 -0.39
C ALA A 91 5.99 -14.93 0.17
N HIS A 92 7.19 -15.24 -0.30
CA HIS A 92 7.93 -16.46 0.02
C HIS A 92 9.31 -16.16 0.61
N SER A 93 9.90 -17.13 1.31
CA SER A 93 11.25 -17.00 1.85
C SER A 93 11.95 -18.35 2.03
N GLY A 94 13.23 -18.39 1.64
CA GLY A 94 14.06 -19.60 1.73
C GLY A 94 14.14 -20.37 0.41
N LEU A 95 14.88 -21.47 0.43
CA LEU A 95 15.35 -22.17 -0.77
C LEU A 95 15.15 -23.68 -0.65
N GLY A 96 14.56 -24.29 -1.68
CA GLY A 96 14.47 -25.76 -1.80
C GLY A 96 13.74 -26.41 -0.62
N PRO A 97 14.35 -27.36 0.12
CA PRO A 97 13.71 -28.01 1.28
C PRO A 97 13.35 -27.10 2.47
N TYR A 98 13.83 -25.85 2.47
CA TYR A 98 13.58 -24.87 3.53
C TYR A 98 12.78 -23.65 3.05
N PHE A 99 12.25 -23.71 1.83
CA PHE A 99 11.28 -22.77 1.28
C PHE A 99 10.03 -22.73 2.19
N ASP A 100 9.65 -21.54 2.64
CA ASP A 100 8.52 -21.24 3.53
C ASP A 100 8.45 -22.11 4.80
N ASN A 101 9.61 -22.58 5.28
CA ASN A 101 9.70 -23.43 6.46
C ASN A 101 10.09 -22.61 7.70
N PRO A 102 9.18 -22.38 8.67
CA PRO A 102 9.48 -21.58 9.86
C PRO A 102 10.53 -22.23 10.78
N GLY A 103 10.67 -23.55 10.76
CA GLY A 103 11.73 -24.25 11.50
C GLY A 103 13.12 -24.04 10.88
N GLY A 104 13.18 -23.73 9.57
CA GLY A 104 14.43 -23.55 8.82
C GLY A 104 15.15 -22.21 9.06
N VAL A 105 14.53 -21.23 9.71
CA VAL A 105 14.98 -19.82 9.73
C VAL A 105 16.41 -19.57 10.25
N HIS A 106 16.93 -20.47 11.08
CA HIS A 106 18.30 -20.42 11.61
C HIS A 106 19.35 -20.74 10.53
N LEU A 107 18.98 -21.41 9.43
CA LEU A 107 19.89 -21.85 8.38
C LEU A 107 20.30 -20.69 7.48
N ARG A 108 21.59 -20.33 7.48
CA ARG A 108 22.14 -19.28 6.61
C ARG A 108 22.00 -19.65 5.13
N MET A 109 21.69 -18.65 4.30
CA MET A 109 21.50 -18.75 2.85
C MET A 109 20.41 -19.72 2.34
N LYS A 110 19.70 -20.44 3.21
CA LYS A 110 18.68 -21.43 2.80
C LYS A 110 17.36 -21.32 3.56
N GLY A 111 17.41 -21.03 4.86
CA GLY A 111 16.22 -20.83 5.68
C GLY A 111 15.50 -19.53 5.35
N ALA A 112 14.20 -19.50 5.65
CA ALA A 112 13.34 -18.32 5.57
C ALA A 112 13.85 -17.14 6.45
N THR A 113 13.29 -15.94 6.24
CA THR A 113 13.53 -14.76 7.10
C THR A 113 13.11 -15.05 8.55
N PRO A 114 13.98 -14.86 9.56
CA PRO A 114 13.64 -15.12 10.96
C PRO A 114 12.48 -14.27 11.51
N PRO A 115 11.61 -14.81 12.39
CA PRO A 115 10.59 -14.05 13.11
C PRO A 115 11.19 -12.95 13.98
N ALA A 116 10.84 -11.70 13.68
CA ALA A 116 11.43 -10.49 14.24
C ALA A 116 10.62 -9.25 13.80
N THR A 117 10.80 -8.10 14.48
CA THR A 117 10.33 -6.81 13.94
C THR A 117 11.46 -6.16 13.14
N TYR A 118 11.27 -5.99 11.83
CA TYR A 118 12.23 -5.33 10.96
C TYR A 118 11.79 -3.92 10.60
N LYS A 119 12.68 -2.94 10.75
CA LYS A 119 12.57 -1.64 10.09
C LYS A 119 12.94 -1.76 8.62
N LEU A 120 12.14 -1.12 7.76
CA LEU A 120 12.32 -1.08 6.32
C LEU A 120 13.06 0.21 5.91
N SER A 121 14.07 0.08 5.05
CA SER A 121 14.71 1.23 4.38
C SER A 121 14.99 0.94 2.92
N LEU A 122 14.99 1.95 2.05
CA LEU A 122 15.42 1.78 0.66
C LEU A 122 16.90 1.39 0.61
N ARG A 123 17.23 0.37 -0.20
CA ARG A 123 18.62 0.05 -0.53
C ARG A 123 19.17 1.14 -1.45
N GLU A 124 20.38 1.65 -1.16
CA GLU A 124 21.01 2.76 -1.89
C GLU A 124 21.28 2.44 -3.37
N SER A 125 21.38 1.15 -3.70
CA SER A 125 21.63 0.63 -5.04
C SER A 125 20.60 -0.45 -5.43
N LEU A 126 20.37 -0.62 -6.73
CA LEU A 126 19.49 -1.67 -7.27
C LEU A 126 20.04 -3.07 -6.97
N PHE A 127 19.17 -3.97 -6.54
CA PHE A 127 19.45 -5.38 -6.30
C PHE A 127 19.03 -6.17 -7.53
N HIS A 128 20.00 -6.67 -8.31
CA HIS A 128 19.77 -7.31 -9.62
C HIS A 128 18.86 -6.48 -10.56
N GLY A 129 19.04 -5.15 -10.57
CA GLY A 129 18.25 -4.22 -11.38
C GLY A 129 16.92 -3.77 -10.75
N VAL A 130 16.50 -4.37 -9.63
CA VAL A 130 15.23 -4.06 -8.94
C VAL A 130 15.49 -3.20 -7.70
N GLN A 131 14.63 -2.22 -7.41
CA GLN A 131 14.66 -1.52 -6.12
C GLN A 131 14.31 -2.49 -4.99
N ALA A 132 15.21 -2.71 -4.04
CA ALA A 132 14.92 -3.51 -2.84
C ALA A 132 14.72 -2.62 -1.60
N LEU A 133 13.99 -3.15 -0.62
CA LEU A 133 13.98 -2.66 0.75
C LEU A 133 14.90 -3.53 1.62
N ARG A 134 15.69 -2.92 2.51
CA ARG A 134 16.52 -3.57 3.51
C ARG A 134 15.70 -3.84 4.77
N LEU A 135 15.81 -5.06 5.31
CA LEU A 135 15.19 -5.46 6.57
C LEU A 135 16.23 -5.34 7.70
N THR A 136 16.00 -4.45 8.65
CA THR A 136 16.90 -4.20 9.79
C THR A 136 16.18 -4.59 11.09
N PRO A 137 16.57 -5.66 11.80
CA PRO A 137 15.86 -6.10 13.00
C PRO A 137 16.01 -5.08 14.14
N LEU A 138 14.94 -4.87 14.91
CA LEU A 138 14.90 -3.94 16.03
C LEU A 138 15.20 -4.59 17.38
N ASP A 139 14.74 -5.84 17.55
CA ASP A 139 14.32 -6.39 18.84
C ASP A 139 14.82 -7.81 19.12
N SER A 140 15.69 -8.35 18.26
CA SER A 140 15.84 -9.81 18.14
C SER A 140 17.22 -10.27 17.65
N ASN A 141 17.72 -11.36 18.26
CA ASN A 141 18.88 -12.10 17.76
C ASN A 141 18.44 -12.99 16.59
N VAL A 142 18.50 -12.44 15.37
CA VAL A 142 18.17 -13.13 14.11
C VAL A 142 19.21 -14.19 13.68
N HIS A 143 19.78 -14.95 14.62
CA HIS A 143 20.80 -16.00 14.39
C HIS A 143 22.09 -15.50 13.67
N GLY A 144 22.37 -14.20 13.79
CA GLY A 144 23.41 -13.53 13.00
C GLY A 144 23.17 -13.56 11.48
N ARG A 145 21.91 -13.73 11.04
CA ARG A 145 21.49 -13.52 9.65
C ARG A 145 21.52 -12.02 9.36
N ASN A 146 22.16 -11.63 8.26
CA ASN A 146 22.29 -10.24 7.83
C ASN A 146 21.97 -10.10 6.33
N GLY A 147 21.95 -8.87 5.82
CA GLY A 147 21.73 -8.60 4.39
C GLY A 147 20.33 -8.95 3.88
N LEU A 148 19.35 -9.14 4.77
CA LEU A 148 17.99 -9.53 4.40
C LEU A 148 17.28 -8.39 3.67
N LEU A 149 16.60 -8.72 2.57
CA LEU A 149 15.89 -7.77 1.71
C LEU A 149 14.43 -8.18 1.50
N ALA A 150 13.60 -7.22 1.08
CA ALA A 150 12.33 -7.45 0.40
C ALA A 150 12.47 -7.07 -1.09
N HIS A 151 12.07 -7.97 -2.00
CA HIS A 151 12.21 -7.79 -3.45
C HIS A 151 11.22 -8.67 -4.25
N THR A 152 11.16 -8.49 -5.58
CA THR A 152 10.39 -9.37 -6.48
C THR A 152 11.05 -10.75 -6.65
N PHE A 153 10.32 -11.76 -7.15
CA PHE A 153 10.88 -13.08 -7.42
C PHE A 153 12.09 -13.01 -8.37
N MET A 154 13.16 -13.75 -8.03
CA MET A 154 14.43 -13.75 -8.78
C MET A 154 15.00 -15.15 -9.01
N LEU A 155 14.86 -16.09 -8.05
CA LEU A 155 15.31 -17.48 -8.22
C LEU A 155 14.15 -18.35 -8.74
N GLY A 156 13.69 -18.06 -9.96
CA GLY A 156 12.64 -18.82 -10.63
C GLY A 156 11.20 -18.48 -10.21
N PRO A 157 10.19 -19.13 -10.81
CA PRO A 157 8.78 -18.72 -10.75
C PRO A 157 8.08 -19.04 -9.41
N ARG A 158 8.72 -19.83 -8.55
CA ARG A 158 8.28 -20.15 -7.18
C ARG A 158 8.58 -19.05 -6.17
N GLY A 159 9.49 -18.11 -6.48
CA GLY A 159 9.93 -17.10 -5.51
C GLY A 159 10.96 -17.59 -4.49
N ASP A 160 11.70 -18.67 -4.76
CA ASP A 160 12.84 -19.07 -3.91
C ASP A 160 13.80 -17.88 -3.66
N SER A 161 14.43 -17.88 -2.48
CA SER A 161 15.37 -16.84 -2.07
C SER A 161 16.41 -17.41 -1.12
N ASN A 162 17.54 -16.72 -0.92
CA ASN A 162 18.49 -17.08 0.14
C ASN A 162 17.97 -16.71 1.57
N GLY A 163 16.65 -16.66 1.74
CA GLY A 163 15.91 -16.21 2.92
C GLY A 163 15.73 -14.71 3.03
N CYS A 164 15.68 -14.01 1.90
CA CYS A 164 15.01 -12.71 1.78
C CYS A 164 13.49 -12.91 1.67
N VAL A 165 12.68 -11.87 1.85
CA VAL A 165 11.23 -11.94 1.58
C VAL A 165 11.03 -11.60 0.10
N SER A 166 10.67 -12.58 -0.71
CA SER A 166 10.36 -12.41 -2.12
C SER A 166 8.84 -12.22 -2.27
N PHE A 167 8.38 -11.43 -3.24
CA PHE A 167 6.96 -11.15 -3.45
C PHE A 167 6.55 -11.38 -4.91
N ARG A 168 5.37 -11.99 -5.16
CA ARG A 168 4.87 -12.15 -6.55
C ARG A 168 4.53 -10.80 -7.15
N ASN A 169 3.82 -9.96 -6.40
CA ASN A 169 3.59 -8.56 -6.76
C ASN A 169 4.31 -7.63 -5.78
N TYR A 170 5.64 -7.57 -5.91
CA TYR A 170 6.48 -6.68 -5.11
C TYR A 170 6.17 -5.19 -5.27
N ARG A 171 5.60 -4.77 -6.41
CA ARG A 171 5.30 -3.36 -6.69
C ARG A 171 4.40 -2.77 -5.60
N ASP A 172 3.34 -3.49 -5.26
CA ASP A 172 2.36 -3.06 -4.26
C ASP A 172 2.99 -2.86 -2.87
N PHE A 173 3.91 -3.73 -2.47
CA PHE A 173 4.64 -3.60 -1.20
C PHE A 173 5.59 -2.39 -1.19
N LEU A 174 6.28 -2.14 -2.31
CA LEU A 174 7.15 -0.98 -2.48
C LEU A 174 6.37 0.33 -2.54
N GLU A 175 5.17 0.34 -3.15
CA GLU A 175 4.29 1.50 -3.18
C GLU A 175 3.67 1.78 -1.80
N ALA A 176 3.23 0.76 -1.06
CA ALA A 176 2.80 0.93 0.34
C ALA A 176 3.90 1.56 1.21
N TYR A 177 5.15 1.12 1.08
CA TYR A 177 6.29 1.74 1.75
C TYR A 177 6.52 3.20 1.32
N ARG A 178 6.53 3.47 0.01
CA ARG A 178 6.77 4.82 -0.54
C ARG A 178 5.67 5.82 -0.17
N ASN A 179 4.45 5.35 0.00
CA ASN A 179 3.30 6.15 0.43
C ASN A 179 3.27 6.39 1.96
N GLY A 180 4.17 5.76 2.72
CA GLY A 180 4.18 5.83 4.19
C GLY A 180 3.11 4.99 4.88
N GLU A 181 2.43 4.08 4.15
CA GLU A 181 1.50 3.11 4.76
C GLU A 181 2.26 2.15 5.68
N ILE A 182 3.50 1.79 5.32
CA ILE A 182 4.36 0.93 6.11
C ILE A 182 5.79 1.47 6.23
N SER A 183 6.38 1.32 7.42
CA SER A 183 7.83 1.49 7.63
C SER A 183 8.46 0.27 8.32
N HIS A 184 7.65 -0.67 8.79
CA HIS A 184 8.10 -1.90 9.46
C HIS A 184 7.43 -3.15 8.89
N LEU A 185 8.13 -4.27 8.99
CA LEU A 185 7.62 -5.62 8.69
C LEU A 185 7.80 -6.50 9.93
N LYS A 186 6.71 -6.94 10.54
CA LYS A 186 6.72 -7.97 11.59
C LYS A 186 6.66 -9.34 10.92
N VAL A 187 7.70 -10.14 11.07
CA VAL A 187 7.72 -11.51 10.59
C VAL A 187 7.31 -12.45 11.72
N VAL A 188 6.37 -13.35 11.43
CA VAL A 188 5.88 -14.39 12.35
C VAL A 188 5.89 -15.75 11.66
N SER A 189 6.10 -16.81 12.42
CA SER A 189 6.13 -18.19 11.89
C SER A 189 4.82 -18.59 11.20
N GLY A 190 3.69 -18.10 11.71
CA GLY A 190 2.40 -18.77 11.56
C GLY A 190 2.27 -19.95 12.53
N GLY A 191 1.03 -20.38 12.74
CA GLY A 191 0.61 -21.49 13.61
C GLY A 191 -0.87 -21.77 13.38
#